data_AF-A0A1S3HU54-F1
#
_entry.id   AF-A0A1S3HU54-F1
#
_cell.length_a   1.000
_cell.length_b   1.000
_cell.length_c   1.000
_cell.angle_alpha   90.00
_cell.angle_beta   90.00
_cell.angle_gamma   90.00
#
_symmetry.space_group_name_H-M   'P 1'
#
loop_
_entity.id
_entity.type
_entity.pdbx_description
1 polymer ?
#
loop_
_entity_poly.entity_id
_entity_poly.type
_entity_poly.pdbx_seq_one_letter_code
_entity_poly.pdbx_strand_id
1 'polypeptide(L)'
;MSEVILSVLPYREKIIVRRMLKQDMRKIQVDSLPALVHLDKTGSYSELALGETKSLVFIRELYNLAGIDEEEEEGEVQKDDGSLLLIDAGLRVYMQDLESTLHYSFRKEICNFKVVKGEDLAALKSYVSVLSKYFPGQPHVVKYLWSLNKWMQSVSGQVTDKEWEAKVKELKTKDAYLPEVTKWVACQGSAEKYRGYPCGLWTLFHVLSVQAVDVNLDRK
;
A
#
# COMPACT_ATOMS: atom_id res chain seq x y z
N MET A 1 -5.94 -12.28 -6.15
CA MET A 1 -7.39 -12.61 -6.26
C MET A 1 -8.30 -11.45 -5.82
N SER A 2 -8.09 -10.78 -4.67
CA SER A 2 -8.83 -9.54 -4.34
C SER A 2 -8.66 -8.47 -5.42
N GLU A 3 -7.44 -8.35 -5.93
CA GLU A 3 -7.05 -7.60 -7.14
C GLU A 3 -7.98 -7.75 -8.34
N VAL A 4 -8.35 -8.99 -8.69
CA VAL A 4 -9.15 -9.31 -9.90
C VAL A 4 -10.59 -8.80 -9.77
N ILE A 5 -11.14 -8.80 -8.56
CA ILE A 5 -12.48 -8.26 -8.32
C ILE A 5 -12.44 -6.73 -8.37
N LEU A 6 -11.38 -6.12 -7.82
CA LEU A 6 -11.22 -4.67 -7.79
C LEU A 6 -11.07 -4.06 -9.20
N SER A 7 -10.37 -4.74 -10.12
CA SER A 7 -10.15 -4.23 -11.49
C SER A 7 -11.45 -4.00 -12.27
N VAL A 8 -12.50 -4.77 -11.96
CA VAL A 8 -13.80 -4.67 -12.64
C VAL A 8 -14.88 -3.96 -11.83
N LEU A 9 -14.57 -3.48 -10.62
CA LEU A 9 -15.54 -2.73 -9.79
C LEU A 9 -16.17 -1.53 -10.51
N PRO A 10 -15.44 -0.71 -11.29
CA PRO A 10 -16.04 0.39 -12.06
C PRO A 10 -17.09 -0.08 -13.07
N TYR A 11 -16.99 -1.34 -13.53
CA TYR A 11 -17.84 -1.95 -14.55
C TYR A 11 -18.88 -2.91 -13.98
N ARG A 12 -19.27 -2.73 -12.71
CA ARG A 12 -20.26 -3.56 -12.00
C ARG A 12 -21.63 -3.67 -12.69
N GLU A 13 -21.95 -2.74 -13.58
CA GLU A 13 -23.18 -2.77 -14.38
C GLU A 13 -23.07 -3.74 -15.58
N LYS A 14 -21.85 -4.05 -16.02
CA LYS A 14 -21.55 -4.97 -17.12
C LYS A 14 -21.20 -6.38 -16.64
N ILE A 15 -20.41 -6.49 -15.57
CA ILE A 15 -19.90 -7.77 -15.06
C ILE A 15 -19.86 -7.80 -13.53
N ILE A 16 -20.19 -8.96 -12.94
CA ILE A 16 -20.13 -9.19 -11.49
C ILE A 16 -19.18 -10.35 -11.23
N VAL A 17 -18.14 -10.11 -10.45
CA VAL A 17 -17.14 -11.13 -10.09
C VAL A 17 -17.25 -11.47 -8.62
N ARG A 18 -17.24 -12.76 -8.31
CA ARG A 18 -17.29 -13.28 -6.94
C ARG A 18 -16.19 -14.30 -6.71
N ARG A 19 -15.62 -14.27 -5.50
CA ARG A 19 -14.68 -15.29 -5.04
C ARG A 19 -15.45 -16.48 -4.47
N MET A 20 -14.96 -17.69 -4.77
CA MET A 20 -15.45 -18.94 -4.21
C MET A 20 -14.28 -19.77 -3.67
N LEU A 21 -14.46 -20.44 -2.54
CA LEU A 21 -13.47 -21.38 -2.01
C LEU A 21 -13.76 -22.78 -2.54
N LYS A 22 -12.73 -23.65 -2.58
CA LYS A 22 -12.86 -25.01 -3.08
C LYS A 22 -13.98 -25.81 -2.40
N GLN A 23 -14.14 -25.63 -1.09
CA GLN A 23 -15.17 -26.29 -0.29
C GLN A 23 -16.61 -25.89 -0.67
N ASP A 24 -16.78 -24.74 -1.31
CA ASP A 24 -18.10 -24.19 -1.67
C ASP A 24 -18.51 -24.54 -3.11
N MET A 25 -17.60 -25.12 -3.90
CA MET A 25 -17.82 -25.52 -5.30
C MET A 25 -18.61 -26.83 -5.37
N ARG A 26 -19.94 -26.77 -5.16
CA ARG A 26 -20.82 -27.96 -5.17
C ARG A 26 -21.32 -28.37 -6.56
N LYS A 27 -21.47 -27.42 -7.48
CA LYS A 27 -22.08 -27.62 -8.81
C LYS A 27 -21.13 -27.36 -9.98
N ILE A 28 -20.04 -26.66 -9.71
CA ILE A 28 -19.03 -26.28 -10.71
C ILE A 28 -17.84 -27.18 -10.46
N GLN A 29 -17.52 -28.04 -11.42
CA GLN A 29 -16.35 -28.90 -11.38
C GLN A 29 -15.27 -28.25 -12.23
N VAL A 30 -14.11 -28.04 -11.61
CA VAL A 30 -12.95 -27.41 -12.25
C VAL A 30 -11.71 -28.22 -11.89
N ASP A 31 -10.90 -28.57 -12.89
CA ASP A 31 -9.79 -29.51 -12.73
C ASP A 31 -8.56 -28.90 -12.04
N SER A 32 -8.38 -27.59 -12.12
CA SER A 32 -7.24 -26.89 -11.53
C SER A 32 -7.62 -25.55 -10.93
N LEU A 33 -6.98 -25.21 -9.80
CA LEU A 33 -7.13 -23.93 -9.11
C LEU A 33 -5.77 -23.24 -9.07
N PRO A 34 -5.72 -21.88 -9.16
CA PRO A 34 -6.84 -20.95 -9.25
C PRO A 34 -7.57 -21.01 -10.60
N ALA A 35 -8.87 -20.68 -10.62
CA ALA A 35 -9.66 -20.68 -11.84
C ALA A 35 -10.63 -19.49 -11.92
N LEU A 36 -10.90 -19.07 -13.16
CA LEU A 36 -11.96 -18.12 -13.50
C LEU A 36 -13.01 -18.83 -14.36
N VAL A 37 -14.25 -18.75 -13.90
CA VAL A 37 -15.40 -19.40 -14.51
C VAL A 37 -16.45 -18.33 -14.75
N HIS A 38 -16.98 -18.27 -15.97
CA HIS A 38 -18.12 -17.45 -16.33
C HIS A 38 -19.40 -18.22 -16.06
N LEU A 39 -20.38 -17.57 -15.43
CA LEU A 39 -21.71 -18.10 -15.19
C LEU A 39 -22.71 -17.27 -16.00
N ASP A 40 -23.43 -17.93 -16.89
CA ASP A 40 -24.47 -17.26 -17.66
C ASP A 40 -25.77 -17.11 -16.83
N LYS A 41 -26.73 -16.33 -17.37
CA LYS A 41 -28.03 -16.09 -16.73
C LYS A 41 -28.90 -17.35 -16.62
N THR A 42 -28.58 -18.40 -17.39
CA THR A 42 -29.30 -19.68 -17.38
C THR A 42 -28.74 -20.66 -16.35
N GLY A 43 -27.61 -20.31 -15.72
CA GLY A 43 -26.91 -21.14 -14.75
C GLY A 43 -25.93 -22.13 -15.37
N SER A 44 -25.69 -22.06 -16.68
CA SER A 44 -24.58 -22.75 -17.33
C SER A 44 -23.27 -22.04 -17.03
N TYR A 45 -22.15 -22.77 -17.09
CA TYR A 45 -20.83 -22.22 -16.84
C TYR A 45 -19.83 -22.56 -17.93
N SER A 46 -18.85 -21.67 -18.12
CA SER A 46 -17.70 -21.89 -19.00
C SER A 46 -16.40 -21.52 -18.31
N GLU A 47 -15.38 -22.32 -18.51
CA GLU A 47 -14.05 -22.13 -17.95
C GLU A 47 -13.26 -21.15 -18.82
N LEU A 48 -12.76 -20.07 -18.23
CA LEU A 48 -12.03 -19.02 -18.96
C LEU A 48 -10.52 -19.11 -18.74
N ALA A 49 -10.11 -19.42 -17.51
CA ALA A 49 -8.70 -19.58 -17.16
C ALA A 49 -8.56 -20.58 -16.01
N LEU A 50 -7.66 -21.55 -16.17
CA LEU A 50 -7.50 -22.69 -15.28
C LEU A 50 -6.04 -22.84 -14.85
N GLY A 51 -5.79 -23.02 -13.55
CA GLY A 51 -4.46 -23.25 -13.00
C GLY A 51 -3.50 -22.06 -13.15
N GLU A 52 -4.03 -20.88 -13.49
CA GLU A 52 -3.24 -19.70 -13.78
C GLU A 52 -2.82 -18.99 -12.50
N THR A 53 -1.59 -18.49 -12.47
CA THR A 53 -1.00 -17.85 -11.28
C THR A 53 -0.93 -16.34 -11.40
N LYS A 54 -1.01 -15.81 -12.63
CA LYS A 54 -0.93 -14.38 -12.91
C LYS A 54 -2.31 -13.74 -12.93
N SER A 55 -2.54 -12.79 -12.03
CA SER A 55 -3.78 -12.01 -11.96
C SER A 55 -4.17 -11.34 -13.28
N LEU A 56 -3.20 -10.86 -14.07
CA LEU A 56 -3.42 -10.20 -15.36
C LEU A 56 -4.20 -11.04 -16.37
N VAL A 57 -3.99 -12.36 -16.37
CA VAL A 57 -4.70 -13.26 -17.29
C VAL A 57 -6.19 -13.26 -16.95
N PHE A 58 -6.55 -13.32 -15.67
CA PHE A 58 -7.94 -13.24 -15.23
C PHE A 58 -8.57 -11.90 -15.55
N ILE A 59 -7.83 -10.79 -15.40
CA ILE A 59 -8.34 -9.45 -15.69
C ILE A 59 -8.65 -9.30 -17.19
N ARG A 60 -7.77 -9.79 -18.06
CA ARG A 60 -7.97 -9.72 -19.51
C ARG A 60 -9.23 -10.48 -19.95
N GLU A 61 -9.44 -11.69 -19.43
CA GLU A 61 -10.65 -12.47 -19.74
C GLU A 61 -11.93 -11.76 -19.26
N LEU A 62 -11.88 -11.07 -18.13
CA LEU A 62 -13.01 -10.29 -17.64
C LEU A 62 -13.31 -9.06 -18.50
N TYR A 63 -12.29 -8.37 -19.00
CA TYR A 63 -12.47 -7.21 -19.90
C TYR A 63 -13.05 -7.63 -21.24
N ASN A 64 -12.54 -8.73 -21.82
CA ASN A 64 -13.10 -9.36 -23.01
C ASN A 64 -14.59 -9.70 -22.82
N LEU A 65 -14.93 -10.34 -21.69
CA LEU A 65 -16.33 -10.66 -21.38
C LEU A 65 -17.22 -9.44 -21.18
N ALA A 66 -16.69 -8.38 -20.58
CA ALA A 66 -17.43 -7.15 -20.34
C ALA A 66 -17.56 -6.28 -21.60
N GLY A 67 -16.99 -6.68 -22.74
CA GLY A 67 -16.93 -5.86 -23.95
C GLY A 67 -16.26 -4.52 -23.66
N ILE A 68 -15.16 -4.57 -22.92
CA ILE A 68 -14.31 -3.42 -22.65
C ILE A 68 -13.17 -3.51 -23.66
N ASP A 69 -13.26 -2.70 -24.71
CA ASP A 69 -12.12 -2.48 -25.58
C ASP A 69 -11.08 -1.67 -24.78
N GLU A 70 -9.84 -2.15 -24.74
CA GLU A 70 -8.71 -1.30 -24.34
C GLU A 70 -8.64 -0.19 -25.41
N GLU A 71 -9.22 0.98 -25.14
CA GLU A 71 -9.12 2.12 -26.04
C GLU A 71 -7.63 2.47 -26.21
N GLU A 72 -7.06 2.17 -27.39
CA GLU A 72 -5.87 2.85 -27.89
C GLU A 72 -6.31 4.29 -28.22
N GLU A 73 -6.20 5.21 -27.25
CA GLU A 73 -6.36 6.63 -27.53
C GLU A 73 -5.23 7.09 -28.47
N GLU A 74 -5.53 7.21 -29.77
CA GLU A 74 -4.77 8.03 -30.72
C GLU A 74 -4.98 9.51 -30.37
N GLY A 75 -4.27 9.97 -29.34
CA GLY A 75 -4.06 11.39 -29.04
C GLY A 75 -2.56 11.65 -28.93
N GLU A 76 -2.05 12.63 -29.67
CA GLU A 76 -0.68 13.12 -29.52
C GLU A 76 -0.47 13.67 -28.09
N VAL A 77 -0.10 12.78 -27.18
CA VAL A 77 0.30 13.06 -25.81
C VAL A 77 1.74 12.58 -25.66
N GLN A 78 2.58 13.47 -25.14
CA GLN A 78 3.97 13.19 -24.82
C GLN A 78 4.06 11.87 -24.04
N LYS A 79 4.91 10.96 -24.54
CA LYS A 79 5.20 9.64 -23.97
C LYS A 79 5.21 9.64 -22.44
N ASP A 80 4.17 9.10 -21.82
CA ASP A 80 4.28 8.38 -20.55
C ASP A 80 3.13 7.37 -20.38
N ASP A 81 3.48 6.19 -19.91
CA ASP A 81 2.79 4.89 -19.91
C ASP A 81 1.57 4.74 -18.95
N GLY A 82 0.76 5.80 -18.81
CA GLY A 82 -0.10 6.00 -17.63
C GLY A 82 -1.26 5.02 -17.36
N SER A 83 -1.79 4.26 -18.32
CA SER A 83 -2.99 3.43 -18.07
C SER A 83 -2.69 2.04 -17.48
N LEU A 84 -1.59 1.41 -17.92
CA LEU A 84 -1.07 0.16 -17.34
C LEU A 84 -0.43 0.39 -15.96
N LEU A 85 0.15 1.57 -15.73
CA LEU A 85 0.66 1.97 -14.41
C LEU A 85 -0.44 2.08 -13.36
N LEU A 86 -1.66 2.52 -13.70
CA LEU A 86 -2.74 2.69 -12.73
C LEU A 86 -3.21 1.35 -12.13
N ILE A 87 -3.19 0.27 -12.93
CA ILE A 87 -3.59 -1.07 -12.49
C ILE A 87 -2.44 -1.75 -11.72
N ASP A 88 -1.19 -1.63 -12.19
CA ASP A 88 0.00 -2.19 -11.53
C ASP A 88 0.35 -1.45 -10.22
N ALA A 89 0.13 -0.14 -10.18
CA ALA A 89 0.36 0.66 -8.97
C ALA A 89 -0.63 0.34 -7.84
N GLY A 90 -1.83 -0.18 -8.16
CA GLY A 90 -2.79 -0.64 -7.15
C GLY A 90 -2.32 -1.89 -6.38
N LEU A 91 -1.28 -2.57 -6.85
CA LEU A 91 -0.83 -3.87 -6.34
C LEU A 91 0.56 -3.86 -5.75
N ARG A 92 1.37 -2.91 -6.21
CA ARG A 92 2.73 -2.75 -5.73
C ARG A 92 2.77 -1.74 -4.60
N VAL A 93 3.45 -2.11 -3.53
CA VAL A 93 3.83 -1.16 -2.49
C VAL A 93 5.12 -0.48 -2.93
N TYR A 94 5.08 0.83 -3.14
CA TYR A 94 6.26 1.60 -3.52
C TYR A 94 6.93 2.17 -2.27
N MET A 95 8.24 1.98 -2.17
CA MET A 95 9.03 2.55 -1.07
C MET A 95 8.89 4.07 -0.99
N GLN A 96 8.75 4.72 -2.16
CA GLN A 96 8.52 6.16 -2.26
C GLN A 96 7.25 6.60 -1.50
N ASP A 97 6.15 5.85 -1.56
CA ASP A 97 4.93 6.17 -0.81
C ASP A 97 5.13 5.99 0.70
N LEU A 98 5.87 4.96 1.11
CA LEU A 98 6.18 4.71 2.51
C LEU A 98 7.07 5.81 3.10
N GLU A 99 8.15 6.18 2.40
CA GLU A 99 9.05 7.26 2.82
C GLU A 99 8.35 8.63 2.83
N SER A 100 7.52 8.92 1.82
CA SER A 100 6.66 10.12 1.80
C SER A 100 5.69 10.15 2.99
N THR A 101 5.14 8.99 3.38
CA THR A 101 4.26 8.86 4.54
C THR A 101 5.00 9.18 5.84
N LEU A 102 6.21 8.64 6.02
CA LEU A 102 7.04 8.96 7.19
C LEU A 102 7.40 10.44 7.21
N HIS A 103 7.76 11.01 6.06
CA HIS A 103 8.12 12.42 5.94
C HIS A 103 6.95 13.31 6.36
N TYR A 104 5.76 13.05 5.81
CA TYR A 104 4.54 13.80 6.13
C TYR A 104 4.16 13.64 7.61
N SER A 105 4.20 12.42 8.13
CA SER A 105 3.93 12.14 9.54
C SER A 105 4.86 12.94 10.48
N PHE A 106 6.17 12.93 10.20
CA PHE A 106 7.16 13.58 11.06
C PHE A 106 7.18 15.10 10.94
N ARG A 107 6.86 15.66 9.77
CA ARG A 107 7.00 17.10 9.52
C ARG A 107 5.68 17.87 9.55
N LYS A 108 4.55 17.18 9.39
CA LYS A 108 3.21 17.79 9.38
C LYS A 108 2.39 17.30 10.56
N GLU A 109 2.09 16.00 10.63
CA GLU A 109 1.15 15.47 11.63
C GLU A 109 1.64 15.66 13.06
N ILE A 110 2.86 15.22 13.38
CA ILE A 110 3.39 15.34 14.75
C ILE A 110 3.62 16.81 15.13
N CYS A 111 4.04 17.65 14.18
CA CYS A 111 4.24 19.08 14.41
C CYS A 111 2.93 19.86 14.62
N ASN A 112 1.76 19.27 14.34
CA ASN A 112 0.47 19.90 14.66
C ASN A 112 0.22 19.94 16.18
N PHE A 113 0.87 19.07 16.96
CA PHE A 113 0.79 19.05 18.41
C PHE A 113 1.84 19.97 19.02
N LYS A 114 1.40 21.07 19.65
CA LYS A 114 2.33 22.04 20.28
C LYS A 114 3.16 21.43 21.40
N VAL A 115 2.54 20.56 22.19
CA VAL A 115 3.19 19.79 23.27
C VAL A 115 2.58 18.39 23.29
N VAL A 116 3.41 17.37 23.14
CA VAL A 116 3.06 15.94 23.22
C VAL A 116 3.48 15.43 24.60
N LYS A 117 2.54 14.96 25.42
CA LYS A 117 2.77 14.49 26.80
C LYS A 117 1.78 13.38 27.18
N GLY A 118 2.03 12.69 28.30
CA GLY A 118 1.10 11.66 28.81
C GLY A 118 0.89 10.51 27.82
N GLU A 119 -0.37 10.18 27.54
CA GLU A 119 -0.75 9.09 26.63
C GLU A 119 -0.29 9.35 25.18
N ASP A 120 -0.36 10.59 24.70
CA ASP A 120 0.10 10.95 23.35
C ASP A 120 1.60 10.70 23.19
N LEU A 121 2.38 10.99 24.23
CA LEU A 121 3.82 10.70 24.24
C LEU A 121 4.09 9.20 24.26
N ALA A 122 3.31 8.43 25.02
CA ALA A 122 3.41 6.97 25.01
C ALA A 122 3.08 6.38 23.64
N ALA A 123 2.03 6.89 22.98
CA ALA A 123 1.64 6.49 21.64
C ALA A 123 2.74 6.83 20.61
N LEU A 124 3.30 8.05 20.66
CA LEU A 124 4.39 8.47 19.78
C LEU A 124 5.64 7.60 19.98
N LYS A 125 6.02 7.29 21.23
CA LYS A 125 7.13 6.38 21.52
C LYS A 125 6.90 4.98 20.95
N SER A 126 5.71 4.43 21.11
CA SER A 126 5.34 3.13 20.56
C SER A 126 5.36 3.15 19.03
N TYR A 127 4.81 4.18 18.40
CA TYR A 127 4.81 4.35 16.95
C TYR A 127 6.24 4.37 16.39
N VAL A 128 7.12 5.21 16.94
CA VAL A 128 8.54 5.28 16.50
C VAL A 128 9.29 3.97 16.78
N SER A 129 8.96 3.26 17.88
CA SER A 129 9.54 1.95 18.19
C SER A 129 9.17 0.89 17.15
N VAL A 130 7.90 0.83 16.75
CA VAL A 130 7.41 -0.08 15.69
C VAL A 130 8.10 0.24 14.37
N LEU A 131 8.18 1.51 13.99
CA LEU A 131 8.88 1.94 12.78
C LEU A 131 10.35 1.51 12.79
N SER A 132 11.08 1.79 13.87
CA SER A 132 12.48 1.41 13.99
C SER A 132 12.73 -0.10 13.91
N LYS A 133 11.75 -0.92 14.30
CA LYS A 133 11.90 -2.38 14.37
C LYS A 133 11.44 -3.09 13.09
N TYR A 134 10.42 -2.58 12.41
CA TYR A 134 9.71 -3.32 11.37
C TYR A 134 9.63 -2.60 10.02
N PHE A 135 10.05 -1.32 9.91
CA PHE A 135 10.00 -0.61 8.64
C PHE A 135 10.97 -1.24 7.61
N PRO A 136 10.50 -1.68 6.43
CA PRO A 136 11.34 -2.37 5.44
C PRO A 136 12.11 -1.38 4.55
N GLY A 137 12.72 -0.37 5.16
CA GLY A 137 13.39 0.72 4.45
C GLY A 137 14.81 0.38 4.00
N GLN A 138 15.36 1.27 3.17
CA GLN A 138 16.79 1.25 2.86
C GLN A 138 17.64 1.46 4.13
N PRO A 139 18.90 0.98 4.16
CA PRO A 139 19.74 1.04 5.37
C PRO A 139 19.87 2.43 5.99
N HIS A 140 19.92 3.48 5.16
CA HIS A 140 20.01 4.86 5.63
C HIS A 140 18.73 5.33 6.36
N VAL A 141 17.54 4.92 5.89
CA VAL A 141 16.26 5.21 6.53
C VAL A 141 16.11 4.42 7.82
N VAL A 142 16.46 3.13 7.81
CA VAL A 142 16.40 2.27 9.00
C VAL A 142 17.33 2.81 10.10
N LYS A 143 18.55 3.22 9.74
CA LYS A 143 19.51 3.83 10.67
C LYS A 143 19.01 5.16 11.24
N TYR A 144 18.32 5.96 10.41
CA TYR A 144 17.67 7.19 10.85
C TYR A 144 16.56 6.90 11.88
N LEU A 145 15.64 5.98 11.57
CA LEU A 145 14.56 5.57 12.46
C LEU A 145 15.07 4.96 13.78
N TRP A 146 16.15 4.19 13.73
CA TRP A 146 16.82 3.68 14.93
C TRP A 146 17.35 4.81 15.83
N SER A 147 18.00 5.81 15.23
CA SER A 147 18.54 6.96 15.97
C SER A 147 17.42 7.81 16.58
N LEU A 148 16.32 7.99 15.84
CA LEU A 148 15.12 8.67 16.30
C LEU A 148 14.46 7.92 17.45
N ASN A 149 14.31 6.59 17.34
CA ASN A 149 13.77 5.76 18.41
C ASN A 149 14.64 5.84 19.68
N LYS A 150 15.96 5.75 19.54
CA LYS A 150 16.89 5.89 20.68
C LYS A 150 16.67 7.21 21.43
N TRP A 151 16.55 8.32 20.72
CA TRP A 151 16.22 9.60 21.34
C TRP A 151 14.83 9.59 21.98
N MET A 152 13.80 9.11 21.27
CA MET A 152 12.43 9.05 21.79
C MET A 152 12.32 8.24 23.09
N GLN A 153 13.10 7.17 23.25
CA GLN A 153 13.12 6.42 24.51
C GLN A 153 13.75 7.21 25.66
N SER A 154 14.70 8.12 25.39
CA SER A 154 15.32 8.98 26.41
C SER A 154 14.46 10.17 26.87
N VAL A 155 13.45 10.55 26.08
CA VAL A 155 12.55 11.66 26.43
C VAL A 155 11.74 11.32 27.69
N SER A 156 11.73 12.21 28.68
CA SER A 156 10.88 12.10 29.87
C SER A 156 9.89 13.26 29.94
N GLY A 157 8.61 12.96 30.17
CA GLY A 157 7.58 13.96 30.45
C GLY A 157 6.84 14.48 29.21
N GLN A 158 7.53 15.23 28.34
CA GLN A 158 6.91 15.86 27.17
C GLN A 158 7.91 16.17 26.05
N VAL A 159 7.38 16.43 24.84
CA VAL A 159 8.12 16.96 23.69
C VAL A 159 7.32 18.09 23.07
N THR A 160 7.94 19.23 22.82
CA THR A 160 7.35 20.33 22.06
C THR A 160 7.53 20.14 20.55
N ASP A 161 6.67 20.77 19.74
CA ASP A 161 6.82 20.79 18.28
C ASP A 161 8.21 21.24 17.83
N LYS A 162 8.76 22.28 18.48
CA LYS A 162 10.11 22.81 18.22
C LYS A 162 11.23 21.82 18.56
N GLU A 163 11.13 21.14 19.70
CA GLU A 163 12.12 20.12 20.10
C GLU A 163 12.10 18.94 19.13
N TRP A 164 10.91 18.49 18.74
CA TRP A 164 10.73 17.44 17.74
C TRP A 164 11.34 17.86 16.39
N GLU A 165 10.97 19.02 15.85
CA GLU A 165 11.48 19.52 14.58
C GLU A 165 13.00 19.67 14.58
N ALA A 166 13.55 20.26 15.64
CA ALA A 166 14.99 20.41 15.82
C ALA A 166 15.69 19.04 15.81
N LYS A 167 15.15 18.06 16.53
CA LYS A 167 15.76 16.72 16.60
C LYS A 167 15.67 15.96 15.29
N VAL A 168 14.51 15.97 14.62
CA VAL A 168 14.31 15.34 13.31
C VAL A 168 15.32 15.87 12.29
N LYS A 169 15.66 17.17 12.36
CA LYS A 169 16.71 17.81 11.55
C LYS A 169 18.12 17.42 11.99
N GLU A 170 18.41 17.43 13.29
CA GLU A 170 19.72 17.10 13.87
C GLU A 170 20.16 15.67 13.55
N LEU A 171 19.23 14.71 13.57
CA LEU A 171 19.53 13.30 13.32
C LEU A 171 19.91 12.98 11.87
N LYS A 172 19.74 13.92 10.95
CA LYS A 172 20.08 13.75 9.54
C LYS A 172 21.60 13.79 9.37
N THR A 173 22.15 12.71 8.84
CA THR A 173 23.56 12.59 8.46
C THR A 173 23.68 12.05 7.04
N LYS A 174 24.90 11.98 6.49
CA LYS A 174 25.14 11.42 5.16
C LYS A 174 24.65 9.97 5.01
N ASP A 175 24.74 9.19 6.09
CA ASP A 175 24.43 7.75 6.08
C ASP A 175 23.15 7.41 6.84
N ALA A 176 22.45 8.40 7.41
CA ALA A 176 21.20 8.21 8.13
C ALA A 176 20.28 9.41 7.88
N TYR A 177 19.32 9.23 6.98
CA TYR A 177 18.35 10.27 6.66
C TYR A 177 17.03 9.65 6.18
N LEU A 178 15.97 10.43 6.30
CA LEU A 178 14.71 10.22 5.60
C LEU A 178 14.64 11.25 4.46
N PRO A 179 14.31 10.87 3.21
CA PRO A 179 14.17 11.83 2.12
C PRO A 179 13.19 12.96 2.46
N GLU A 180 13.56 14.18 2.10
CA GLU A 180 12.78 15.40 2.37
C GLU A 180 11.82 15.72 1.23
N VAL A 181 11.18 14.69 0.69
CA VAL A 181 10.28 14.79 -0.47
C VAL A 181 8.98 14.07 -0.15
N THR A 182 7.87 14.76 -0.36
CA THR A 182 6.55 14.11 -0.42
C THR A 182 6.18 13.92 -1.88
N LYS A 183 6.39 12.70 -2.38
CA LYS A 183 5.98 12.28 -3.72
C LYS A 183 5.15 11.01 -3.60
N TRP A 184 3.93 11.04 -4.12
CA TRP A 184 3.06 9.87 -4.16
C TRP A 184 3.19 9.17 -5.51
N VAL A 185 3.22 7.85 -5.50
CA VAL A 185 3.25 7.00 -6.70
C VAL A 185 1.97 6.18 -6.74
N ALA A 186 1.92 5.05 -6.03
CA ALA A 186 0.71 4.27 -5.91
C ALA A 186 -0.36 4.95 -5.08
N CYS A 187 0.00 5.88 -4.18
CA CYS A 187 -0.97 6.66 -3.42
C CYS A 187 -1.35 8.00 -4.06
N GLN A 188 -0.91 8.26 -5.30
CA GLN A 188 -1.29 9.47 -6.03
C GLN A 188 -2.80 9.46 -6.33
N GLY A 189 -3.49 10.53 -5.94
CA GLY A 189 -4.89 10.74 -6.29
C GLY A 189 -5.04 11.36 -7.68
N SER A 190 -6.24 11.23 -8.25
CA SER A 190 -6.63 11.92 -9.49
C SER A 190 -6.65 13.44 -9.35
N ALA A 191 -6.75 13.94 -8.11
CA ALA A 191 -6.56 15.35 -7.77
C ALA A 191 -5.89 15.42 -6.39
N GLU A 192 -5.30 16.58 -6.08
CA GLU A 192 -4.52 16.81 -4.85
C GLU A 192 -5.28 16.46 -3.56
N LYS A 193 -6.60 16.74 -3.52
CA LYS A 193 -7.46 16.45 -2.37
C LYS A 193 -7.79 14.96 -2.17
N TYR A 194 -7.46 14.10 -3.14
CA TYR A 194 -7.77 12.69 -3.09
C TYR A 194 -6.52 11.87 -2.75
N ARG A 195 -6.70 10.81 -1.95
CA ARG A 195 -5.64 9.86 -1.58
C ARG A 195 -4.47 10.57 -0.88
N GLY A 196 -3.22 10.33 -1.29
CA GLY A 196 -2.04 10.89 -0.64
C GLY A 196 -1.79 10.29 0.74
N TYR A 197 -1.62 11.14 1.74
CA TYR A 197 -1.19 10.72 3.09
C TYR A 197 -2.08 9.64 3.73
N PRO A 198 -3.43 9.75 3.74
CA PRO A 198 -4.28 8.66 4.25
C PRO A 198 -4.04 7.31 3.58
N CYS A 199 -3.83 7.27 2.26
CA CYS A 199 -3.50 6.04 1.53
C CYS A 199 -2.15 5.48 1.96
N GLY A 200 -1.13 6.35 2.04
CA GLY A 200 0.21 5.96 2.43
C GLY A 200 0.28 5.45 3.86
N LEU A 201 -0.47 6.07 4.77
CA LEU A 201 -0.56 5.66 6.18
C LEU A 201 -1.20 4.28 6.35
N TRP A 202 -2.31 4.02 5.64
CA TRP A 202 -2.92 2.68 5.63
C TRP A 202 -1.96 1.63 5.09
N THR A 203 -1.30 1.92 3.97
CA THR A 203 -0.29 1.02 3.38
C THR A 203 0.85 0.74 4.36
N LEU A 204 1.36 1.79 5.03
CA LEU A 204 2.41 1.68 6.04
C LEU A 204 2.01 0.74 7.20
N PHE A 205 0.81 0.90 7.77
CA PHE A 205 0.37 0.02 8.84
C PHE A 205 0.24 -1.44 8.41
N HIS A 206 -0.29 -1.69 7.21
CA HIS A 206 -0.36 -3.05 6.67
C HIS A 206 1.04 -3.66 6.46
N VAL A 207 1.97 -2.90 5.88
CA VAL A 207 3.36 -3.34 5.71
C VAL A 207 3.99 -3.68 7.05
N LEU A 208 3.88 -2.81 8.06
CA LEU A 208 4.45 -3.07 9.39
C LEU A 208 3.85 -4.32 10.05
N SER A 209 2.56 -4.60 9.83
CA SER A 209 1.91 -5.80 10.38
C SER A 209 2.47 -7.09 9.78
N VAL A 210 2.73 -7.11 8.47
CA VAL A 210 3.33 -8.26 7.78
C VAL A 210 4.80 -8.42 8.18
N GLN A 211 5.57 -7.33 8.16
CA GLN A 211 6.96 -7.32 8.60
C GLN A 211 7.14 -7.80 10.05
N ALA A 212 6.17 -7.51 10.92
CA ALA A 212 6.20 -7.99 12.29
C ALA A 212 6.05 -9.51 12.40
N VAL A 213 5.30 -10.15 11.50
CA VAL A 213 5.22 -11.61 11.44
C VAL A 213 6.57 -12.18 10.98
N ASP A 214 7.09 -11.68 9.86
CA ASP A 214 8.34 -12.19 9.27
C ASP A 214 9.53 -12.10 10.23
N VAL A 215 9.76 -10.92 10.81
CA VAL A 215 10.86 -10.70 11.77
C VAL A 215 10.73 -11.55 13.04
N ASN A 216 9.50 -11.87 13.47
CA ASN A 216 9.29 -12.70 14.65
C ASN A 216 9.40 -14.21 14.32
N LEU A 217 9.18 -14.61 13.06
CA LEU A 217 9.40 -15.98 12.60
C LEU A 217 10.89 -16.28 12.43
N ASP A 218 11.68 -15.34 11.89
CA ASP A 218 13.14 -15.49 11.73
C ASP A 218 13.92 -15.58 13.06
N ARG A 219 13.26 -15.26 14.18
CA ARG A 219 13.84 -15.31 15.54
C ARG A 219 13.51 -16.61 16.30
N LYS A 220 12.72 -17.51 15.72
CA LYS A 220 12.40 -18.83 16.29
C LYS A 220 13.24 -19.91 15.63
#